data_AF-A0A023GA61-F1
#
_entry.id   AF-A0A023GA61-F1
#
_cell.length_a   1.000
_cell.length_b   1.000
_cell.length_c   1.000
_cell.angle_alpha   90.00
_cell.angle_beta   90.00
_cell.angle_gamma   90.00
#
_symmetry.space_group_name_H-M   'P 1'
#
loop_
_entity.id
_entity.type
_entity.pdbx_description
1 polymer ?
#
loop_
_entity_poly.entity_id
_entity_poly.type
_entity_poly.pdbx_seq_one_letter_code
_entity_poly.pdbx_strand_id
1 'polypeptide(L)'
;MKTGFLTAFLVSSCLCGICAHEEPQVVEEDAVKLGLYFVYDQTFAQQAAFEENNSFNHYFTVLTNAAQAYFRNHPNLKFYFTLVNSSMLQEQEKLKYVSNGEMQLDAEETLPNMEIMFTWNESLSSDVDVVFLVTGSKMKTRASQRIDEWYGLAAPRSICYGNASVGIIHDDGKTFNGAHMLALQLALLLGAKKDNGKWVNVPAREGYLMSSITGGSNPSLSYCSATSMWDFVLARQ
;
A
#
# COMPACT_ATOMS: atom_id res chain seq x y z
N MET A 1 68.32 35.68 38.98
CA MET A 1 69.18 34.95 38.04
C MET A 1 69.30 33.51 38.53
N LYS A 2 69.05 32.53 37.65
CA LYS A 2 69.13 31.06 37.81
C LYS A 2 67.98 30.39 38.59
N THR A 3 66.92 29.87 37.96
CA THR A 3 66.74 28.63 37.15
C THR A 3 67.14 27.32 37.85
N GLY A 4 66.18 26.38 37.91
CA GLY A 4 66.37 24.98 38.30
C GLY A 4 65.05 24.19 38.30
N PHE A 5 64.76 23.53 37.18
CA PHE A 5 63.63 22.63 36.87
C PHE A 5 63.70 21.28 37.63
N LEU A 6 62.56 20.65 37.95
CA LEU A 6 62.07 19.41 37.29
C LEU A 6 60.82 18.79 37.96
N THR A 7 59.90 18.43 37.07
CA THR A 7 58.64 17.66 37.13
C THR A 7 58.65 16.31 37.86
N ALA A 8 57.50 15.95 38.46
CA ALA A 8 56.62 14.86 37.98
C ALA A 8 55.41 14.70 38.93
N PHE A 9 54.18 14.94 38.42
CA PHE A 9 52.95 14.53 39.08
C PHE A 9 52.50 13.20 38.46
N LEU A 10 52.41 12.16 39.29
CA LEU A 10 51.79 10.88 38.93
C LEU A 10 50.28 10.99 39.09
N VAL A 11 49.59 10.68 37.98
CA VAL A 11 48.15 10.47 37.86
C VAL A 11 47.79 9.16 38.54
N SER A 12 46.72 9.15 39.35
CA SER A 12 46.00 7.92 39.65
C SER A 12 44.49 8.19 39.67
N SER A 13 43.84 7.46 38.78
CA SER A 13 42.43 7.47 38.39
C SER A 13 41.49 6.99 39.49
N CYS A 14 40.32 7.61 39.61
CA CYS A 14 39.10 6.85 39.85
C CYS A 14 37.89 7.54 39.20
N LEU A 15 37.08 6.70 38.56
CA LEU A 15 36.18 7.01 37.45
C LEU A 15 35.04 7.97 37.77
N CYS A 16 34.77 8.80 36.76
CA CYS A 16 33.62 9.66 36.58
C CYS A 16 32.34 8.83 36.34
N GLY A 17 31.27 9.11 37.09
CA GLY A 17 29.93 8.57 36.86
C GLY A 17 28.92 9.71 36.73
N ILE A 18 29.10 10.56 35.72
CA ILE A 18 28.04 11.47 35.27
C ILE A 18 27.07 10.59 34.49
N CYS A 19 25.94 10.24 35.11
CA CYS A 19 24.78 9.72 34.38
C CYS A 19 24.25 10.86 33.52
N ALA A 20 24.79 11.01 32.31
CA ALA A 20 24.13 11.75 31.26
C ALA A 20 22.79 11.06 31.03
N HIS A 21 21.71 11.74 31.36
CA HIS A 21 20.38 11.36 30.93
C HIS A 21 20.34 11.64 29.43
N GLU A 22 20.66 10.63 28.62
CA GLU A 22 20.16 10.60 27.25
C GLU A 22 18.64 10.54 27.40
N GLU A 23 17.97 11.66 27.14
CA GLU A 23 16.57 11.61 26.73
C GLU A 23 16.51 10.59 25.59
N PRO A 24 15.65 9.56 25.66
CA PRO A 24 15.48 8.67 24.53
C PRO A 24 15.09 9.57 23.37
N GLN A 25 15.97 9.71 22.38
CA GLN A 25 15.58 10.27 21.11
C GLN A 25 14.44 9.39 20.65
N VAL A 26 13.23 9.96 20.64
CA VAL A 26 12.10 9.35 19.95
C VAL A 26 12.59 9.27 18.52
N VAL A 27 13.02 8.08 18.09
CA VAL A 27 13.21 7.80 16.68
C VAL A 27 11.83 8.04 16.09
N GLU A 28 11.68 9.17 15.40
CA GLU A 28 10.47 9.45 14.66
C GLU A 28 10.33 8.30 13.66
N GLU A 29 9.40 7.38 13.94
CA GLU A 29 9.19 6.24 13.05
C GLU A 29 8.79 6.78 11.68
N ASP A 30 9.51 6.38 10.64
CA ASP A 30 9.19 6.75 9.26
C ASP A 30 7.72 6.40 8.97
N ALA A 31 6.92 7.41 8.63
CA ALA A 31 5.49 7.28 8.43
C ALA A 31 5.11 7.52 6.97
N VAL A 32 4.39 6.56 6.38
CA VAL A 32 3.75 6.68 5.08
C VAL A 32 2.30 7.11 5.28
N LYS A 33 1.93 8.25 4.70
CA LYS A 33 0.56 8.77 4.70
C LYS A 33 0.06 8.81 3.27
N LEU A 34 -1.06 8.16 2.98
CA LEU A 34 -1.69 8.18 1.65
C LEU A 34 -3.17 8.53 1.74
N GLY A 35 -3.61 9.48 0.93
CA GLY A 35 -5.01 9.79 0.67
C GLY A 35 -5.59 8.93 -0.46
N LEU A 36 -6.65 8.19 -0.15
CA LEU A 36 -7.31 7.28 -1.08
C LEU A 36 -8.63 7.89 -1.57
N TYR A 37 -8.82 7.89 -2.88
CA TYR A 37 -10.09 8.23 -3.52
C TYR A 37 -10.70 6.98 -4.15
N PHE A 38 -11.95 6.66 -3.78
CA PHE A 38 -12.64 5.50 -4.35
C PHE A 38 -13.62 5.94 -5.42
N VAL A 39 -13.45 5.41 -6.63
CA VAL A 39 -14.48 5.47 -7.68
C VAL A 39 -15.14 4.10 -7.77
N TYR A 40 -16.47 4.04 -7.77
CA TYR A 40 -17.19 2.77 -7.80
C TYR A 40 -18.09 2.64 -9.02
N ASP A 41 -18.22 1.42 -9.53
CA ASP A 41 -19.07 1.13 -10.68
C ASP A 41 -20.55 0.97 -10.31
N GLN A 42 -21.41 0.90 -11.33
CA GLN A 42 -22.84 0.73 -11.13
C GLN A 42 -23.17 -0.62 -10.45
N THR A 43 -22.40 -1.67 -10.76
CA THR A 43 -22.59 -3.00 -10.19
C THR A 43 -22.38 -2.99 -8.68
N PHE A 44 -21.30 -2.35 -8.20
CA PHE A 44 -21.01 -2.17 -6.78
C PHE A 44 -22.15 -1.41 -6.10
N ALA A 45 -22.57 -0.28 -6.68
CA ALA A 45 -23.61 0.57 -6.11
C ALA A 45 -24.96 -0.16 -5.96
N GLN A 46 -25.29 -1.08 -6.88
CA GLN A 46 -26.50 -1.90 -6.81
C GLN A 46 -26.40 -3.05 -5.82
N GLN A 47 -25.19 -3.55 -5.58
CA GLN A 47 -24.97 -4.67 -4.67
C GLN A 47 -24.86 -4.21 -3.22
N ALA A 48 -24.22 -3.07 -2.96
CA ALA A 48 -23.96 -2.57 -1.62
C ALA A 48 -25.19 -2.64 -0.70
N ALA A 49 -25.01 -3.13 0.54
CA ALA A 49 -26.12 -3.30 1.48
C ALA A 49 -26.58 -1.99 2.16
N PHE A 50 -26.19 -0.84 1.61
CA PHE A 50 -26.43 0.46 2.21
C PHE A 50 -26.90 1.45 1.13
N GLU A 51 -27.94 2.22 1.44
CA GLU A 51 -28.66 3.07 0.46
C GLU A 51 -28.67 4.58 0.83
N GLU A 52 -28.24 4.97 2.02
CA GLU A 52 -28.37 6.35 2.50
C GLU A 52 -27.20 7.28 2.09
N ASN A 53 -27.47 8.57 1.94
CA ASN A 53 -26.43 9.59 1.70
C ASN A 53 -25.35 9.53 2.81
N ASN A 54 -24.07 9.59 2.42
CA ASN A 54 -22.85 9.38 3.25
C ASN A 54 -22.48 7.94 3.63
N SER A 55 -23.28 6.93 3.27
CA SER A 55 -22.96 5.52 3.55
C SER A 55 -21.70 5.01 2.83
N PHE A 56 -21.46 5.44 1.60
CA PHE A 56 -20.27 5.04 0.82
C PHE A 56 -18.96 5.47 1.50
N ASN A 57 -18.85 6.72 1.96
CA ASN A 57 -17.64 7.19 2.63
C ASN A 57 -17.41 6.47 3.97
N HIS A 58 -18.46 6.16 4.72
CA HIS A 58 -18.33 5.32 5.91
C HIS A 58 -17.84 3.92 5.56
N TYR A 59 -18.43 3.28 4.55
CA TYR A 59 -18.00 1.97 4.10
C TYR A 59 -16.53 1.96 3.66
N PHE A 60 -16.14 2.89 2.79
CA PHE A 60 -14.77 2.96 2.28
C PHE A 60 -13.75 3.35 3.35
N THR A 61 -14.14 4.11 4.38
CA THR A 61 -13.30 4.35 5.56
C THR A 61 -13.04 3.03 6.30
N VAL A 62 -14.08 2.21 6.52
CA VAL A 62 -13.92 0.90 7.17
C VAL A 62 -13.08 -0.04 6.31
N LEU A 63 -13.33 -0.08 4.99
CA LEU A 63 -12.54 -0.87 4.04
C LEU A 63 -11.06 -0.46 4.06
N THR A 64 -10.78 0.84 4.11
CA THR A 64 -9.42 1.40 4.20
C THR A 64 -8.74 0.97 5.50
N ASN A 65 -9.43 1.07 6.64
CA ASN A 65 -8.91 0.63 7.93
C ASN A 65 -8.62 -0.88 7.95
N ALA A 66 -9.50 -1.69 7.33
CA ALA A 66 -9.32 -3.12 7.20
C ALA A 66 -8.07 -3.46 6.35
N ALA A 67 -7.84 -2.75 5.25
CA ALA A 67 -6.64 -2.91 4.43
C ALA A 67 -5.37 -2.45 5.17
N GLN A 68 -5.42 -1.32 5.89
CA GLN A 68 -4.29 -0.81 6.68
C GLN A 68 -3.82 -1.82 7.74
N ALA A 69 -4.73 -2.63 8.30
CA ALA A 69 -4.39 -3.63 9.30
C ALA A 69 -3.36 -4.67 8.81
N TYR A 70 -3.27 -4.92 7.49
CA TYR A 70 -2.27 -5.82 6.89
C TYR A 70 -0.83 -5.30 7.04
N PHE A 71 -0.67 -4.01 7.32
CA PHE A 71 0.63 -3.33 7.45
C PHE A 71 1.05 -3.09 8.90
N ARG A 72 0.20 -3.45 9.89
CA ARG A 72 0.41 -3.12 11.31
C ARG A 72 1.73 -3.63 11.91
N ASN A 73 2.24 -4.73 11.37
CA ASN A 73 3.45 -5.41 11.83
C ASN A 73 4.68 -5.05 10.99
N HIS A 74 4.62 -4.00 10.16
CA HIS A 74 5.76 -3.59 9.37
C HIS A 74 6.89 -3.11 10.32
N PRO A 75 8.12 -3.64 10.17
CA PRO A 75 9.18 -3.45 11.16
C PRO A 75 9.70 -2.01 11.24
N ASN A 76 9.67 -1.27 10.13
CA ASN A 76 10.36 0.02 10.00
C ASN A 76 9.46 1.20 9.59
N LEU A 77 8.18 0.94 9.28
CA LEU A 77 7.29 1.96 8.72
C LEU A 77 5.94 1.91 9.44
N LYS A 78 5.36 3.08 9.71
CA LYS A 78 3.94 3.21 10.06
C LYS A 78 3.14 3.65 8.84
N PHE A 79 1.93 3.14 8.71
CA PHE A 79 1.07 3.42 7.57
C PHE A 79 -0.23 4.07 8.05
N TYR A 80 -0.58 5.18 7.40
CA TYR A 80 -1.82 5.92 7.61
C TYR A 80 -2.48 6.11 6.25
N PHE A 81 -3.45 5.25 5.95
CA PHE A 81 -4.29 5.36 4.76
C PHE A 81 -5.58 6.05 5.16
N THR A 82 -5.92 7.14 4.47
CA THR A 82 -7.07 7.96 4.80
C THR A 82 -7.99 8.06 3.59
N LEU A 83 -9.29 7.86 3.80
CA LEU A 83 -10.27 8.17 2.77
C LEU A 83 -10.30 9.68 2.54
N VAL A 84 -10.04 10.12 1.31
CA VAL A 84 -10.24 11.52 0.90
C VAL A 84 -11.71 11.73 0.57
N ASN A 85 -12.25 10.93 -0.36
CA ASN A 85 -13.67 10.94 -0.72
C ASN A 85 -14.00 9.70 -1.58
N SER A 86 -15.27 9.56 -1.98
CA SER A 86 -15.68 8.59 -3.00
C SER A 86 -16.72 9.15 -3.97
N SER A 87 -16.81 8.57 -5.16
CA SER A 87 -17.85 8.89 -6.14
C SER A 87 -18.20 7.70 -7.04
N MET A 88 -19.39 7.73 -7.63
CA MET A 88 -19.70 6.83 -8.74
C MET A 88 -18.85 7.21 -9.97
N LEU A 89 -18.30 6.21 -10.65
CA LEU A 89 -17.61 6.38 -11.93
C LEU A 89 -18.61 6.85 -12.99
N GLN A 90 -18.34 7.98 -13.64
CA GLN A 90 -19.23 8.53 -14.66
C GLN A 90 -19.08 7.82 -16.00
N GLU A 91 -17.83 7.58 -16.43
CA GLU A 91 -17.50 6.97 -17.72
C GLU A 91 -17.51 5.43 -17.65
N GLN A 92 -18.68 4.84 -17.35
CA GLN A 92 -18.86 3.39 -17.21
C GLN A 92 -18.46 2.60 -18.48
N GLU A 93 -18.50 3.22 -19.66
CA GLU A 93 -18.11 2.63 -20.95
C GLU A 93 -16.59 2.37 -21.09
N LYS A 94 -15.79 2.92 -20.17
CA LYS A 94 -14.34 2.67 -20.07
C LYS A 94 -14.04 1.32 -19.41
N LEU A 95 -15.00 0.75 -18.69
CA LEU A 95 -14.88 -0.57 -18.08
C LEU A 95 -14.95 -1.65 -19.17
N LYS A 96 -13.96 -2.55 -19.18
CA LYS A 96 -13.89 -3.65 -20.14
C LYS A 96 -14.28 -4.93 -19.47
N TYR A 97 -15.13 -5.69 -20.15
CA TYR A 97 -15.68 -6.94 -19.63
C TYR A 97 -15.38 -8.07 -20.59
N VAL A 98 -15.25 -9.26 -20.02
CA VAL A 98 -15.10 -10.51 -20.76
C VAL A 98 -16.08 -11.53 -20.22
N SER A 99 -16.57 -12.39 -21.12
CA SER A 99 -17.50 -13.47 -20.78
C SER A 99 -16.80 -14.81 -20.93
N ASN A 100 -16.55 -15.46 -19.79
CA ASN A 100 -16.07 -16.85 -19.70
C ASN A 100 -17.07 -17.66 -18.86
N GLY A 101 -18.36 -17.59 -19.22
CA GLY A 101 -19.47 -18.19 -18.48
C GLY A 101 -20.20 -17.17 -17.59
N GLU A 102 -19.46 -16.46 -16.74
CA GLU A 102 -19.95 -15.28 -16.02
C GLU A 102 -19.28 -14.01 -16.58
N MET A 103 -20.00 -12.89 -16.59
CA MET A 103 -19.44 -11.59 -16.97
C MET A 103 -18.48 -11.12 -15.86
N GLN A 104 -17.23 -10.88 -16.23
CA GLN A 104 -16.18 -10.42 -15.33
C GLN A 104 -15.57 -9.13 -15.86
N LEU A 105 -15.14 -8.24 -14.96
CA LEU A 105 -14.34 -7.09 -15.33
C LEU A 105 -12.97 -7.59 -15.77
N ASP A 106 -12.57 -7.30 -17.01
CA ASP A 106 -11.22 -7.57 -17.49
C ASP A 106 -10.30 -6.46 -16.95
N ALA A 107 -9.60 -6.76 -15.85
CA ALA A 107 -8.81 -5.77 -15.12
C ALA A 107 -7.57 -5.35 -15.91
N GLU A 108 -6.99 -6.24 -16.73
CA GLU A 108 -5.84 -5.95 -17.59
C GLU A 108 -6.20 -4.92 -18.67
N GLU A 109 -7.39 -5.03 -19.26
CA GLU A 109 -7.88 -4.09 -20.28
C GLU A 109 -8.51 -2.82 -19.69
N THR A 110 -9.01 -2.88 -18.45
CA THR A 110 -9.65 -1.74 -17.78
C THR A 110 -8.63 -0.79 -17.15
N LEU A 111 -7.57 -1.31 -16.53
CA LEU A 111 -6.59 -0.51 -15.78
C LEU A 111 -5.98 0.64 -16.60
N PRO A 112 -5.55 0.45 -17.87
CA PRO A 112 -5.01 1.55 -18.67
C PRO A 112 -6.02 2.69 -18.90
N ASN A 113 -7.31 2.38 -19.03
CA ASN A 113 -8.34 3.42 -19.17
C ASN A 113 -8.46 4.23 -17.87
N MET A 114 -8.38 3.56 -16.72
CA MET A 114 -8.39 4.23 -15.42
C MET A 114 -7.14 5.09 -15.21
N GLU A 115 -5.96 4.62 -15.62
CA GLU A 115 -4.72 5.42 -15.58
C GLU A 115 -4.83 6.68 -16.46
N ILE A 116 -5.39 6.57 -17.67
CA ILE A 116 -5.63 7.73 -18.54
C ILE A 116 -6.54 8.76 -17.86
N MET A 117 -7.56 8.30 -17.14
CA MET A 117 -8.55 9.18 -16.50
C MET A 117 -8.03 9.89 -15.24
N PHE A 118 -7.14 9.26 -14.48
CA PHE A 118 -6.83 9.71 -13.12
C PHE A 118 -5.36 10.10 -12.90
N THR A 119 -4.39 9.49 -13.60
CA THR A 119 -2.97 9.70 -13.29
C THR A 119 -2.51 11.14 -13.50
N TRP A 120 -3.06 11.85 -14.49
CA TRP A 120 -2.70 13.23 -14.81
C TRP A 120 -3.88 14.19 -14.71
N ASN A 121 -4.90 13.82 -13.93
CA ASN A 121 -6.11 14.62 -13.80
C ASN A 121 -5.87 15.79 -12.84
N GLU A 122 -5.75 17.00 -13.37
CA GLU A 122 -5.54 18.23 -12.60
C GLU A 122 -6.75 18.65 -11.74
N SER A 123 -7.92 18.05 -11.99
CA SER A 123 -9.13 18.31 -11.18
C SER A 123 -9.21 17.43 -9.93
N LEU A 124 -8.32 16.45 -9.76
CA LEU A 124 -8.22 15.70 -8.51
C LEU A 124 -7.69 16.60 -7.41
N SER A 125 -8.21 16.43 -6.19
CA SER A 125 -7.65 17.10 -5.01
C SER A 125 -6.18 16.71 -4.83
N SER A 126 -5.35 17.67 -4.42
CA SER A 126 -3.95 17.44 -4.06
C SER A 126 -3.76 16.46 -2.91
N ASP A 127 -4.81 16.19 -2.14
CA ASP A 127 -4.79 15.22 -1.05
C ASP A 127 -4.98 13.78 -1.53
N VAL A 128 -5.25 13.56 -2.83
CA VAL A 128 -5.43 12.22 -3.42
C VAL A 128 -4.11 11.71 -3.95
N ASP A 129 -3.58 10.66 -3.31
CA ASP A 129 -2.36 9.96 -3.77
C ASP A 129 -2.70 8.75 -4.64
N VAL A 130 -3.86 8.12 -4.40
CA VAL A 130 -4.27 6.89 -5.09
C VAL A 130 -5.76 6.90 -5.38
N VAL A 131 -6.13 6.55 -6.62
CA VAL A 131 -7.50 6.29 -7.03
C VAL A 131 -7.73 4.78 -7.16
N PHE A 132 -8.73 4.26 -6.46
CA PHE A 132 -9.17 2.87 -6.59
C PHE A 132 -10.51 2.78 -7.30
N LEU A 133 -10.58 2.02 -8.40
CA LEU A 133 -11.85 1.51 -8.92
C LEU A 133 -12.33 0.38 -8.03
N VAL A 134 -13.56 0.49 -7.52
CA VAL A 134 -14.26 -0.58 -6.81
C VAL A 134 -15.36 -1.12 -7.71
N THR A 135 -15.26 -2.40 -8.06
CA THR A 135 -16.26 -3.07 -8.90
C THR A 135 -17.02 -4.15 -8.13
N GLY A 136 -18.34 -4.18 -8.31
CA GLY A 136 -19.18 -5.29 -7.83
C GLY A 136 -19.07 -6.54 -8.72
N SER A 137 -18.42 -6.44 -9.89
CA SER A 137 -18.14 -7.57 -10.76
C SER A 137 -16.87 -8.29 -10.33
N LYS A 138 -16.88 -9.63 -10.39
CA LYS A 138 -15.64 -10.41 -10.23
C LYS A 138 -14.62 -9.93 -11.28
N MET A 139 -13.36 -9.85 -10.86
CA MET A 139 -12.27 -9.43 -11.73
C MET A 139 -11.57 -10.63 -12.37
N LYS A 140 -11.21 -10.48 -13.63
CA LYS A 140 -10.24 -11.33 -14.31
C LYS A 140 -8.90 -10.61 -14.34
N THR A 141 -7.91 -11.23 -13.71
CA THR A 141 -6.49 -10.83 -13.72
C THR A 141 -5.66 -11.93 -14.36
N ARG A 142 -4.42 -11.63 -14.77
CA ARG A 142 -3.53 -12.62 -15.40
C ARG A 142 -2.18 -12.69 -14.69
N ALA A 143 -1.78 -13.87 -14.25
CA ALA A 143 -0.44 -14.12 -13.76
C ALA A 143 0.39 -14.81 -14.84
N SER A 144 1.53 -14.23 -15.22
CA SER A 144 2.48 -14.82 -16.16
C SER A 144 3.60 -15.51 -15.39
N GLN A 145 3.60 -16.84 -15.38
CA GLN A 145 4.67 -17.62 -14.72
C GLN A 145 6.04 -17.45 -15.41
N ARG A 146 6.04 -17.21 -16.74
CA ARG A 146 7.26 -17.10 -17.54
C ARG A 146 8.13 -15.91 -17.14
N ILE A 147 7.50 -14.75 -16.96
CA ILE A 147 8.18 -13.49 -16.60
C ILE A 147 7.87 -13.04 -15.17
N ASP A 148 7.10 -13.82 -14.43
CA ASP A 148 6.75 -13.55 -13.04
C ASP A 148 5.95 -12.27 -12.84
N GLU A 149 5.08 -11.96 -13.80
CA GLU A 149 4.29 -10.71 -13.81
C GLU A 149 2.81 -10.91 -13.50
N TRP A 150 2.21 -9.90 -12.87
CA TRP A 150 0.79 -9.85 -12.57
C TRP A 150 0.17 -8.69 -13.34
N TYR A 151 -0.86 -8.99 -14.12
CA TYR A 151 -1.58 -8.04 -14.95
C TYR A 151 -3.00 -7.84 -14.42
N GLY A 152 -3.52 -6.63 -14.60
CA GLY A 152 -4.78 -6.19 -14.01
C GLY A 152 -4.68 -5.80 -12.54
N LEU A 153 -3.46 -5.57 -12.05
CA LEU A 153 -3.16 -4.98 -10.75
C LEU A 153 -2.38 -3.67 -10.95
N ALA A 154 -2.40 -2.82 -9.94
CA ALA A 154 -1.71 -1.54 -9.88
C ALA A 154 -0.23 -1.70 -10.23
N ALA A 155 0.29 -0.74 -10.98
CA ALA A 155 1.69 -0.72 -11.38
C ALA A 155 2.60 -0.67 -10.14
N PRO A 156 3.52 -1.64 -9.95
CA PRO A 156 4.38 -1.64 -8.78
C PRO A 156 5.25 -0.38 -8.69
N ARG A 157 5.56 0.09 -7.47
CA ARG A 157 6.45 1.23 -7.20
C ARG A 157 5.99 2.56 -7.82
N SER A 158 4.70 2.71 -8.09
CA SER A 158 4.14 3.86 -8.81
C SER A 158 3.54 4.96 -7.92
N ILE A 159 3.61 4.83 -6.59
CA ILE A 159 3.29 5.97 -5.70
C ILE A 159 4.11 7.20 -6.09
N CYS A 160 3.46 8.37 -6.04
CA CYS A 160 3.99 9.66 -6.49
C CYS A 160 4.38 9.69 -7.98
N TYR A 161 3.80 8.83 -8.82
CA TYR A 161 3.89 8.95 -10.28
C TYR A 161 2.63 9.65 -10.80
N GLY A 162 2.80 10.89 -11.27
CA GLY A 162 1.67 11.76 -11.63
C GLY A 162 0.94 12.32 -10.41
N ASN A 163 -0.31 12.74 -10.63
CA ASN A 163 -1.17 13.28 -9.58
C ASN A 163 -1.73 12.18 -8.68
N ALA A 164 -2.03 11.00 -9.23
CA ALA A 164 -2.49 9.86 -8.44
C ALA A 164 -2.11 8.53 -9.11
N SER A 165 -1.72 7.54 -8.32
CA SER A 165 -1.62 6.16 -8.80
C SER A 165 -3.00 5.52 -8.91
N VAL A 166 -3.13 4.42 -9.67
CA VAL A 166 -4.42 3.77 -9.92
C VAL A 166 -4.38 2.28 -9.59
N GLY A 167 -5.45 1.79 -8.99
CA GLY A 167 -5.69 0.37 -8.76
C GLY A 167 -7.16 -0.02 -8.97
N ILE A 168 -7.42 -1.33 -9.07
CA ILE A 168 -8.78 -1.89 -9.21
C ILE A 168 -8.97 -2.97 -8.15
N ILE A 169 -10.12 -2.96 -7.47
CA ILE A 169 -10.50 -3.99 -6.52
C ILE A 169 -11.93 -4.47 -6.79
N HIS A 170 -12.17 -5.76 -6.51
CA HIS A 170 -13.50 -6.30 -6.42
C HIS A 170 -13.96 -6.24 -4.97
N ASP A 171 -15.13 -5.67 -4.73
CA ASP A 171 -15.81 -5.71 -3.44
C ASP A 171 -17.32 -5.81 -3.67
N ASP A 172 -18.06 -6.52 -2.82
CA ASP A 172 -19.51 -6.69 -2.96
C ASP A 172 -20.34 -5.68 -2.12
N GLY A 173 -19.67 -4.79 -1.38
CA GLY A 173 -20.31 -3.81 -0.51
C GLY A 173 -21.01 -4.42 0.72
N LYS A 174 -20.72 -5.69 1.05
CA LYS A 174 -21.38 -6.45 2.12
C LYS A 174 -20.41 -7.18 3.03
N THR A 175 -19.45 -7.87 2.42
CA THR A 175 -18.58 -8.83 3.11
C THR A 175 -17.17 -8.29 3.32
N PHE A 176 -16.88 -7.07 2.85
CA PHE A 176 -15.53 -6.49 2.82
C PHE A 176 -14.52 -7.40 2.12
N ASN A 177 -14.99 -8.22 1.16
CA ASN A 177 -14.13 -9.13 0.42
C ASN A 177 -13.07 -8.40 -0.42
N GLY A 178 -13.19 -7.09 -0.65
CA GLY A 178 -12.16 -6.28 -1.29
C GLY A 178 -11.01 -5.83 -0.39
N ALA A 179 -11.10 -5.99 0.94
CA ALA A 179 -10.09 -5.48 1.88
C ALA A 179 -8.69 -6.08 1.62
N HIS A 180 -8.65 -7.40 1.37
CA HIS A 180 -7.41 -8.10 1.07
C HIS A 180 -6.78 -7.62 -0.25
N MET A 181 -7.62 -7.39 -1.27
CA MET A 181 -7.18 -6.93 -2.58
C MET A 181 -6.69 -5.49 -2.51
N LEU A 182 -7.38 -4.63 -1.75
CA LEU A 182 -6.94 -3.26 -1.49
C LEU A 182 -5.56 -3.24 -0.82
N ALA A 183 -5.34 -4.07 0.20
CA ALA A 183 -4.04 -4.21 0.83
C ALA A 183 -2.95 -4.69 -0.15
N LEU A 184 -3.26 -5.68 -0.99
CA LEU A 184 -2.35 -6.19 -2.03
C LEU A 184 -1.93 -5.08 -2.99
N GLN A 185 -2.90 -4.32 -3.50
CA GLN A 185 -2.66 -3.22 -4.44
C GLN A 185 -1.81 -2.11 -3.80
N LEU A 186 -2.15 -1.70 -2.57
CA LEU A 186 -1.35 -0.72 -1.83
C LEU A 186 0.08 -1.19 -1.61
N ALA A 187 0.28 -2.47 -1.29
CA ALA A 187 1.61 -3.05 -1.16
C ALA A 187 2.40 -3.00 -2.47
N LEU A 188 1.78 -3.34 -3.61
CA LEU A 188 2.42 -3.21 -4.94
C LEU A 188 2.83 -1.77 -5.24
N LEU A 189 1.90 -0.83 -5.08
CA LEU A 189 2.12 0.61 -5.27
C LEU A 189 3.31 1.12 -4.45
N LEU A 190 3.40 0.67 -3.19
CA LEU A 190 4.48 0.98 -2.24
C LEU A 190 5.74 0.13 -2.42
N GLY A 191 5.82 -0.66 -3.49
CA GLY A 191 7.06 -1.34 -3.90
C GLY A 191 7.33 -2.68 -3.22
N ALA A 192 6.32 -3.32 -2.64
CA ALA A 192 6.42 -4.69 -2.16
C ALA A 192 6.75 -5.65 -3.31
N LYS A 193 7.69 -6.56 -3.06
CA LYS A 193 8.00 -7.66 -3.98
C LYS A 193 7.11 -8.87 -3.69
N LYS A 194 6.90 -9.66 -4.75
CA LYS A 194 6.17 -10.94 -4.72
C LYS A 194 6.92 -11.98 -3.91
N ASP A 195 6.21 -12.77 -3.11
CA ASP A 195 6.75 -13.89 -2.33
C ASP A 195 6.83 -15.16 -3.17
N ASN A 196 7.58 -15.12 -4.27
CA ASN A 196 7.66 -16.23 -5.24
C ASN A 196 8.91 -17.13 -5.05
N GLY A 197 9.63 -16.95 -3.94
CA GLY A 197 10.82 -17.74 -3.60
C GLY A 197 12.05 -17.51 -4.49
N LYS A 198 12.01 -16.60 -5.48
CA LYS A 198 13.15 -16.35 -6.38
C LYS A 198 14.20 -15.41 -5.81
N TRP A 199 13.82 -14.53 -4.89
CA TRP A 199 14.67 -13.41 -4.49
C TRP A 199 15.39 -13.64 -3.16
N VAL A 200 14.70 -14.08 -2.09
CA VAL A 200 15.27 -14.59 -0.83
C VAL A 200 14.17 -15.35 -0.06
N ASN A 201 14.41 -16.61 0.33
CA ASN A 201 13.82 -17.47 1.39
C ASN A 201 12.32 -17.43 1.82
N VAL A 202 11.41 -16.65 1.21
CA VAL A 202 9.98 -16.75 1.50
C VAL A 202 9.28 -17.46 0.33
N PRO A 203 9.05 -18.77 0.41
CA PRO A 203 8.27 -19.48 -0.58
C PRO A 203 6.78 -19.08 -0.51
N ALA A 204 6.14 -18.98 -1.68
CA ALA A 204 4.72 -18.65 -1.82
C ALA A 204 3.76 -19.49 -0.95
N ARG A 205 4.20 -20.70 -0.55
CA ARG A 205 3.45 -21.61 0.34
C ARG A 205 3.18 -21.04 1.73
N GLU A 206 3.92 -20.01 2.15
CA GLU A 206 3.72 -19.37 3.46
C GLU A 206 2.49 -18.44 3.47
N GLY A 207 1.97 -18.12 2.28
CA GLY A 207 0.64 -17.51 2.13
C GLY A 207 0.56 -16.07 2.63
N TYR A 208 1.68 -15.33 2.73
CA TYR A 208 1.67 -13.89 3.01
C TYR A 208 0.94 -13.09 1.92
N LEU A 209 0.65 -11.83 2.22
CA LEU A 209 -0.09 -10.93 1.34
C LEU A 209 0.46 -10.93 -0.10
N MET A 210 1.77 -11.00 -0.31
CA MET A 210 2.37 -10.94 -1.65
C MET A 210 2.62 -12.33 -2.29
N SER A 211 2.02 -13.40 -1.78
CA SER A 211 2.25 -14.77 -2.27
C SER A 211 1.48 -15.15 -3.54
N SER A 212 0.42 -14.41 -3.90
CA SER A 212 -0.38 -14.66 -5.12
C SER A 212 -1.06 -13.40 -5.63
N ILE A 213 -1.55 -13.46 -6.87
CA ILE A 213 -2.23 -12.35 -7.56
C ILE A 213 -3.54 -11.91 -6.86
N THR A 214 -4.09 -12.74 -5.99
CA THR A 214 -5.27 -12.42 -5.16
C THR A 214 -4.91 -12.23 -3.69
N GLY A 215 -3.62 -12.15 -3.36
CA GLY A 215 -3.13 -12.19 -2.00
C GLY A 215 -3.17 -13.58 -1.37
N GLY A 216 -2.31 -13.80 -0.39
CA GLY A 216 -2.28 -15.03 0.41
C GLY A 216 -3.23 -14.99 1.61
N SER A 217 -3.40 -16.14 2.27
CA SER A 217 -4.32 -16.30 3.42
C SER A 217 -3.83 -15.64 4.71
N ASN A 218 -2.54 -15.34 4.82
CA ASN A 218 -1.95 -14.68 5.98
C ASN A 218 -2.11 -13.15 5.84
N PRO A 219 -2.80 -12.48 6.77
CA PRO A 219 -3.11 -11.05 6.69
C PRO A 219 -1.93 -10.18 7.12
N SER A 220 -0.76 -10.41 6.53
CA SER A 220 0.48 -9.68 6.82
C SER A 220 1.45 -9.77 5.64
N LEU A 221 2.34 -8.78 5.56
CA LEU A 221 3.48 -8.83 4.65
C LEU A 221 4.51 -9.83 5.15
N SER A 222 5.21 -10.48 4.22
CA SER A 222 6.45 -11.18 4.56
C SER A 222 7.54 -10.16 4.90
N TYR A 223 8.60 -10.62 5.55
CA TYR A 223 9.79 -9.79 5.78
C TYR A 223 10.38 -9.25 4.47
N CYS A 224 10.44 -10.07 3.42
CA CYS A 224 10.99 -9.66 2.13
C CYS A 224 10.14 -8.58 1.43
N SER A 225 8.81 -8.71 1.46
CA SER A 225 7.91 -7.71 0.91
C SER A 225 8.01 -6.39 1.68
N ALA A 226 8.02 -6.46 3.01
CA ALA A 226 8.16 -5.28 3.88
C ALA A 226 9.50 -4.56 3.65
N THR A 227 10.63 -5.27 3.63
CA THR A 227 11.95 -4.67 3.37
C THR A 227 12.00 -3.98 2.00
N SER A 228 11.44 -4.60 0.96
CA SER A 228 11.39 -3.97 -0.37
C SER A 228 10.55 -2.69 -0.41
N MET A 229 9.48 -2.62 0.38
CA MET A 229 8.71 -1.38 0.54
C MET A 229 9.53 -0.31 1.26
N TRP A 230 10.21 -0.68 2.34
CA TRP A 230 11.06 0.25 3.07
C TRP A 230 12.17 0.84 2.19
N ASP A 231 12.87 -0.02 1.43
CA ASP A 231 13.89 0.41 0.46
C ASP A 231 13.32 1.40 -0.58
N PHE A 232 12.08 1.17 -1.02
CA PHE A 232 11.41 2.05 -1.97
C PHE A 232 11.05 3.41 -1.37
N VAL A 233 10.53 3.44 -0.14
CA VAL A 233 10.15 4.67 0.55
C VAL A 233 11.38 5.50 0.89
N LEU A 234 12.45 4.89 1.41
CA LEU A 234 13.71 5.58 1.72
C LEU A 234 14.38 6.20 0.49
N ALA A 235 14.29 5.55 -0.67
CA ALA A 235 14.86 6.10 -1.91
C ALA A 235 14.12 7.35 -2.45
N ARG A 236 13.02 7.76 -1.81
CA ARG A 236 12.18 8.90 -2.20
C ARG A 236 12.08 10.00 -1.13
N GLN A 237 12.76 9.84 0.02
CA GLN A 237 13.01 10.93 0.97
C GLN A 237 14.17 11.80 0.47
#